data_AF-A0A951D6F3-F1
#
_entry.id   AF-A0A951D6F3-F1
#
_cell.length_a   1.000
_cell.length_b   1.000
_cell.length_c   1.000
_cell.angle_alpha   90.00
_cell.angle_beta   90.00
_cell.angle_gamma   90.00
#
_symmetry.space_group_name_H-M   'P 1'
#
loop_
_entity.id
_entity.type
_entity.pdbx_description
1 polymer ?
#
loop_
_entity_poly.entity_id
_entity_poly.type
_entity_poly.pdbx_seq_one_letter_code
_entity_poly.pdbx_strand_id
1 'polypeptide(L)'
;MKEELDTAAPLDGPLDGPVDAPLDGPLRSPEHMESDLRELTATVQNPHLRRLLGAVFGESTPTWASYREAPAAKRYHQAYRHGLLEHSLAVAQAVGAISATFPGIDRDVAVTGALLHDIGKLDTYDLRGGEISMSDQGRLHGEIALGYYRIRRTIERLGGFPSDLAQAVLHIILSHHGSLEHGSPVVPCTREATLVHMIDNLGGRLGSFDRLEKELPAGEHWSAYDKALGAGAYFPAPPGTERQAA
;
A
#
# COMPACT_ATOMS: atom_id res chain seq x y z
N MET A 1 20.17 -21.22 -35.98
CA MET A 1 20.94 -20.32 -36.84
C MET A 1 19.94 -19.54 -37.67
N LYS A 2 19.84 -18.22 -37.40
CA LYS A 2 19.21 -17.13 -38.15
C LYS A 2 17.68 -17.16 -38.30
N GLU A 3 16.93 -16.24 -37.67
CA GLU A 3 16.82 -14.77 -37.89
C GLU A 3 16.00 -14.41 -39.14
N GLU A 4 14.90 -13.69 -38.89
CA GLU A 4 14.34 -12.55 -39.64
C GLU A 4 13.31 -11.93 -38.67
N LEU A 5 13.61 -10.93 -37.83
CA LEU A 5 13.84 -9.49 -38.06
C LEU A 5 12.70 -8.75 -38.79
N ASP A 6 11.80 -8.22 -37.97
CA ASP A 6 11.46 -6.80 -37.83
C ASP A 6 11.12 -5.99 -39.10
N THR A 7 9.87 -5.53 -39.17
CA THR A 7 9.51 -4.25 -39.80
C THR A 7 8.31 -3.64 -39.05
N ALA A 8 8.52 -3.20 -37.81
CA ALA A 8 7.65 -2.16 -37.24
C ALA A 8 8.02 -0.80 -37.87
N ALA A 9 7.08 -0.19 -38.59
CA ALA A 9 7.26 1.14 -39.17
C ALA A 9 7.40 2.21 -38.07
N PRO A 10 8.17 3.29 -38.29
CA PRO A 10 8.32 4.37 -37.32
C PRO A 10 7.03 5.19 -37.29
N LEU A 11 6.38 5.26 -36.12
CA LEU A 11 5.28 6.18 -35.85
C LEU A 11 5.84 7.56 -35.55
N ASP A 12 6.31 8.27 -36.57
CA ASP A 12 6.58 9.71 -36.50
C ASP A 12 5.35 10.48 -37.00
N GLY A 13 4.55 10.96 -36.07
CA GLY A 13 3.48 11.94 -36.29
C GLY A 13 3.39 12.87 -35.07
N PRO A 14 3.17 14.19 -35.25
CA PRO A 14 3.26 15.14 -34.16
C PRO A 14 2.09 14.91 -33.19
N LEU A 15 2.44 14.60 -31.94
CA LEU A 15 1.52 14.44 -30.82
C LEU A 15 1.07 15.82 -30.33
N ASP A 16 0.13 16.44 -31.05
CA ASP A 16 -0.59 17.61 -30.54
C ASP A 16 -1.82 17.17 -29.75
N GLY A 17 -1.66 17.15 -28.43
CA GLY A 17 -2.76 17.13 -27.46
C GLY A 17 -2.23 17.40 -26.05
N PRO A 18 -2.52 18.56 -25.43
CA PRO A 18 -2.16 18.79 -24.05
C PRO A 18 -3.38 18.60 -23.15
N VAL A 19 -3.39 17.54 -22.32
CA VAL A 19 -4.17 17.50 -21.08
C VAL A 19 -3.38 16.66 -20.04
N ASP A 20 -2.64 17.35 -19.16
CA ASP A 20 -2.08 16.87 -17.87
C ASP A 20 -1.41 15.47 -17.79
N ALA A 21 -0.07 15.45 -17.87
CA ALA A 21 0.76 14.48 -17.13
C ALA A 21 1.59 15.27 -16.11
N PRO A 22 1.88 14.81 -14.85
CA PRO A 22 2.01 13.44 -14.35
C PRO A 22 1.25 13.19 -13.01
N LEU A 23 1.44 12.09 -12.27
CA LEU A 23 2.32 12.09 -11.09
C LEU A 23 2.75 10.67 -10.67
N ASP A 24 4.07 10.46 -10.61
CA ASP A 24 4.73 9.42 -9.80
C ASP A 24 4.73 9.85 -8.32
N GLY A 25 3.58 10.26 -7.78
CA GLY A 25 3.43 10.86 -6.45
C GLY A 25 1.98 10.85 -5.96
N PRO A 26 1.74 11.06 -4.65
CA PRO A 26 0.39 11.00 -4.09
C PRO A 26 -0.50 12.11 -4.63
N LEU A 27 -1.80 11.82 -4.80
CA LEU A 27 -2.79 12.82 -5.21
C LEU A 27 -3.07 13.85 -4.09
N ARG A 28 -2.86 13.45 -2.84
CA ARG A 28 -3.01 14.29 -1.65
C ARG A 28 -1.64 14.80 -1.20
N SER A 29 -1.58 16.04 -0.68
CA SER A 29 -0.35 16.56 -0.11
C SER A 29 0.08 15.73 1.11
N PRO A 30 1.39 15.56 1.36
CA PRO A 30 1.89 14.87 2.55
C PRO A 30 1.39 15.50 3.86
N GLU A 31 1.19 16.81 3.88
CA GLU A 31 0.68 17.53 5.05
C GLU A 31 -0.78 17.18 5.35
N HIS A 32 -1.63 17.02 4.32
CA HIS A 32 -3.00 16.55 4.51
C HIS A 32 -3.03 15.09 4.97
N MET A 33 -2.21 14.23 4.37
CA MET A 33 -2.12 12.83 4.80
C MET A 33 -1.60 12.69 6.23
N GLU A 34 -0.66 13.55 6.64
CA GLU A 34 -0.23 13.63 8.03
C GLU A 34 -1.38 14.05 8.94
N SER A 35 -2.14 15.09 8.60
CA SER A 35 -3.33 15.51 9.36
C SER A 35 -4.33 14.37 9.51
N ASP A 36 -4.68 13.70 8.42
CA ASP A 36 -5.59 12.54 8.40
C ASP A 36 -5.08 11.41 9.31
N LEU A 37 -3.76 11.14 9.31
CA LEU A 37 -3.15 10.16 10.20
C LEU A 37 -3.25 10.60 11.66
N ARG A 38 -3.03 11.87 11.98
CA ARG A 38 -3.20 12.41 13.35
C ARG A 38 -4.65 12.26 13.80
N GLU A 39 -5.61 12.59 12.95
CA GLU A 39 -7.03 12.44 13.24
C GLU A 39 -7.40 10.98 13.48
N LEU A 40 -6.99 10.07 12.58
CA LEU A 40 -7.27 8.64 12.72
C LEU A 40 -6.66 8.05 13.99
N THR A 41 -5.39 8.36 14.27
CA THR A 41 -4.70 7.86 15.49
C THR A 41 -5.30 8.44 16.77
N ALA A 42 -5.86 9.64 16.74
CA ALA A 42 -6.60 10.22 17.87
C ALA A 42 -7.93 9.49 18.17
N THR A 43 -8.51 8.78 17.19
CA THR A 43 -9.71 7.95 17.41
C THR A 43 -9.44 6.65 18.16
N VAL A 44 -8.18 6.20 18.25
CA VAL A 44 -7.81 4.98 18.98
C VAL A 44 -7.97 5.22 20.47
N GLN A 45 -8.77 4.40 21.15
CA GLN A 45 -9.11 4.57 22.57
C GLN A 45 -8.18 3.77 23.49
N ASN A 46 -7.70 2.61 23.03
CA ASN A 46 -6.83 1.76 23.83
C ASN A 46 -5.51 2.49 24.16
N PRO A 47 -5.21 2.72 25.45
CA PRO A 47 -4.06 3.53 25.86
C PRO A 47 -2.71 2.90 25.48
N HIS A 48 -2.62 1.57 25.42
CA HIS A 48 -1.38 0.90 25.01
C HIS A 48 -1.14 1.06 23.51
N LEU A 49 -2.18 0.90 22.68
CA LEU A 49 -2.08 1.13 21.23
C LEU A 49 -1.76 2.59 20.90
N ARG A 50 -2.38 3.55 21.60
CA ARG A 50 -2.00 4.97 21.48
C ARG A 50 -0.54 5.23 21.80
N ARG A 51 -0.01 4.60 22.86
CA ARG A 51 1.41 4.70 23.23
C ARG A 51 2.32 4.09 22.16
N LEU A 52 1.93 2.96 21.56
CA LEU A 52 2.66 2.36 20.44
C LEU A 52 2.67 3.28 19.22
N LEU A 53 1.51 3.77 18.80
CA LEU A 53 1.38 4.69 17.68
C LEU A 53 2.16 5.98 17.93
N GLY A 54 2.13 6.53 19.14
CA GLY A 54 2.93 7.69 19.51
C GLY A 54 4.45 7.44 19.47
N ALA A 55 4.90 6.24 19.81
CA ALA A 55 6.31 5.85 19.73
C ALA A 55 6.80 5.62 18.29
N VAL A 56 5.91 5.31 17.36
CA VAL A 56 6.21 5.07 15.94
C VAL A 56 6.04 6.34 15.10
N PHE A 57 4.95 7.07 15.31
CA PHE A 57 4.51 8.19 14.48
C PHE A 57 4.65 9.55 15.15
N GLY A 58 5.15 9.65 16.39
CA GLY A 58 5.37 10.95 17.03
C GLY A 58 6.26 11.85 16.17
N GLU A 59 5.94 13.15 16.09
CA GLU A 59 6.58 14.10 15.16
C GLU A 59 8.11 14.14 15.26
N SER A 60 8.65 14.00 16.48
CA SER A 60 10.09 14.00 16.74
C SER A 60 10.77 12.64 16.58
N THR A 61 10.02 11.59 16.21
CA THR A 61 10.58 10.25 16.10
C THR A 61 11.32 10.07 14.76
N PRO A 62 12.49 9.42 14.75
CA PRO A 62 13.17 9.09 13.49
C PRO A 62 12.33 8.18 12.59
N THR A 63 11.49 7.34 13.19
CA THR A 63 10.61 6.43 12.43
C THR A 63 9.57 7.22 11.66
N TRP A 64 8.95 8.25 12.24
CA TRP A 64 8.03 9.13 11.53
C TRP A 64 8.70 9.83 10.35
N ALA A 65 9.88 10.42 10.58
CA ALA A 65 10.63 11.11 9.52
C ALA A 65 10.93 10.20 8.32
N SER A 66 11.32 8.94 8.56
CA SER A 66 11.53 7.97 7.48
C SER A 66 10.21 7.51 6.85
N TYR A 67 9.17 7.28 7.66
CA TYR A 67 7.87 6.80 7.19
C TYR A 67 7.17 7.75 6.26
N ARG A 68 7.21 9.04 6.59
CA ARG A 68 6.64 10.10 5.75
C ARG A 68 7.25 10.11 4.36
N GLU A 69 8.53 9.76 4.20
CA GLU A 69 9.25 9.87 2.92
C GLU A 69 9.35 8.53 2.17
N ALA A 70 8.98 7.42 2.79
CA ALA A 70 9.19 6.08 2.24
C ALA A 70 8.22 5.74 1.08
N PRO A 71 8.68 4.96 0.09
CA PRO A 71 7.80 4.36 -0.91
C PRO A 71 7.08 3.12 -0.39
N ALA A 72 5.91 2.81 -0.97
CA ALA A 72 5.19 1.57 -0.67
C ALA A 72 5.62 0.39 -1.53
N ALA A 73 6.29 0.62 -2.66
CA ALA A 73 6.73 -0.45 -3.56
C ALA A 73 7.99 -0.05 -4.33
N LYS A 74 8.63 -1.03 -4.97
CA LYS A 74 9.79 -0.79 -5.85
C LYS A 74 9.41 -0.38 -7.27
N ARG A 75 8.38 -1.01 -7.85
CA ARG A 75 8.02 -0.87 -9.27
C ARG A 75 6.51 -0.81 -9.54
N TYR A 76 5.69 -1.04 -8.51
CA TYR A 76 4.24 -1.14 -8.64
C TYR A 76 3.56 0.06 -7.97
N HIS A 77 2.26 -0.03 -7.70
CA HIS A 77 1.46 1.02 -7.07
C HIS A 77 2.19 1.67 -5.89
N GLN A 78 2.19 3.01 -5.84
CA GLN A 78 2.85 3.82 -4.79
C GLN A 78 4.38 3.61 -4.67
N ALA A 79 5.05 3.27 -5.77
CA ALA A 79 6.51 3.28 -5.87
C ALA A 79 7.08 4.71 -5.98
N TYR A 80 6.76 5.56 -5.01
CA TYR A 80 7.19 6.95 -4.94
C TYR A 80 7.29 7.45 -3.51
N ARG A 81 7.99 8.57 -3.31
CA ARG A 81 8.09 9.24 -2.01
C ARG A 81 6.69 9.51 -1.44
N HIS A 82 6.51 9.24 -0.14
CA HIS A 82 5.22 9.29 0.58
C HIS A 82 4.24 8.15 0.28
N GLY A 83 4.58 7.22 -0.60
CA GLY A 83 3.71 6.11 -0.98
C GLY A 83 3.32 5.21 0.21
N LEU A 84 4.24 4.96 1.14
CA LEU A 84 3.95 4.14 2.32
C LEU A 84 2.90 4.78 3.24
N LEU A 85 2.99 6.09 3.44
CA LEU A 85 2.04 6.86 4.22
C LEU A 85 0.66 6.83 3.55
N GLU A 86 0.60 7.09 2.25
CA GLU A 86 -0.67 7.09 1.51
C GLU A 86 -1.35 5.71 1.57
N HIS A 87 -0.59 4.64 1.30
CA HIS A 87 -1.06 3.26 1.32
C HIS A 87 -1.64 2.87 2.68
N SER A 88 -0.81 2.96 3.71
CA SER A 88 -1.19 2.49 5.05
C SER A 88 -2.33 3.31 5.64
N LEU A 89 -2.37 4.61 5.35
CA LEU A 89 -3.47 5.49 5.76
C LEU A 89 -4.77 5.09 5.07
N ALA A 90 -4.76 4.84 3.76
CA ALA A 90 -5.96 4.43 3.02
C ALA A 90 -6.51 3.10 3.55
N VAL A 91 -5.64 2.10 3.77
CA VAL A 91 -6.01 0.82 4.38
C VAL A 91 -6.60 1.04 5.77
N ALA A 92 -5.95 1.83 6.63
CA ALA A 92 -6.40 2.07 7.99
C ALA A 92 -7.72 2.85 8.07
N GLN A 93 -7.94 3.83 7.19
CA GLN A 93 -9.21 4.56 7.09
C GLN A 93 -10.35 3.62 6.66
N ALA A 94 -10.12 2.79 5.64
CA ALA A 94 -11.11 1.81 5.17
C ALA A 94 -11.43 0.75 6.24
N VAL A 95 -10.40 0.19 6.89
CA VAL A 95 -10.56 -0.72 8.03
C VAL A 95 -11.35 -0.04 9.16
N GLY A 96 -11.00 1.19 9.50
CA GLY A 96 -11.67 1.97 10.53
C GLY A 96 -13.14 2.21 10.23
N ALA A 97 -13.49 2.48 8.98
CA ALA A 97 -14.87 2.71 8.53
C ALA A 97 -15.70 1.41 8.51
N ILE A 98 -15.15 0.32 7.97
CA ILE A 98 -15.89 -0.94 7.77
C ILE A 98 -15.94 -1.80 9.04
N SER A 99 -15.02 -1.63 9.99
CA SER A 99 -14.98 -2.44 11.22
C SER A 99 -16.31 -2.48 11.98
N ALA A 100 -17.07 -1.38 11.98
CA ALA A 100 -18.36 -1.27 12.64
C ALA A 100 -19.46 -2.17 12.02
N THR A 101 -19.29 -2.63 10.78
CA THR A 101 -20.27 -3.50 10.11
C THR A 101 -20.13 -4.96 10.49
N PHE A 102 -19.02 -5.35 11.15
CA PHE A 102 -18.72 -6.73 11.51
C PHE A 102 -18.61 -6.90 13.03
N PRO A 103 -19.47 -7.71 13.67
CA PRO A 103 -19.48 -7.84 15.12
C PRO A 103 -18.21 -8.53 15.64
N GLY A 104 -17.65 -7.97 16.72
CA GLY A 104 -16.51 -8.51 17.44
C GLY A 104 -15.18 -8.41 16.70
N ILE A 105 -15.00 -7.32 15.93
CA ILE A 105 -13.70 -6.81 15.53
C ILE A 105 -13.29 -5.76 16.55
N ASP A 106 -12.09 -5.88 17.12
CA ASP A 106 -11.46 -4.79 17.86
C ASP A 106 -10.93 -3.75 16.85
N ARG A 107 -11.69 -2.67 16.68
CA ARG A 107 -11.36 -1.58 15.75
C ARG A 107 -9.97 -0.98 16.04
N ASP A 108 -9.62 -0.80 17.31
CA ASP A 108 -8.37 -0.14 17.66
C ASP A 108 -7.18 -1.01 17.27
N VAL A 109 -7.27 -2.32 17.50
CA VAL A 109 -6.27 -3.30 17.04
C VAL A 109 -6.19 -3.32 15.52
N ALA A 110 -7.33 -3.37 14.82
CA ALA A 110 -7.36 -3.42 13.36
C ALA A 110 -6.76 -2.17 12.72
N VAL A 111 -7.13 -0.96 13.18
CA VAL A 111 -6.59 0.31 12.70
C VAL A 111 -5.10 0.43 13.02
N THR A 112 -4.69 0.04 14.23
CA THR A 112 -3.27 0.07 14.62
C THR A 112 -2.45 -0.90 13.75
N GLY A 113 -2.95 -2.11 13.54
CA GLY A 113 -2.31 -3.09 12.66
C GLY A 113 -2.23 -2.60 11.21
N ALA A 114 -3.31 -1.99 10.69
CA ALA A 114 -3.35 -1.43 9.33
C ALA A 114 -2.33 -0.31 9.13
N LEU A 115 -2.12 0.59 10.10
CA LEU A 115 -1.09 1.63 9.97
C LEU A 115 0.34 1.06 9.98
N LEU A 116 0.53 -0.09 10.63
CA LEU A 116 1.85 -0.68 10.88
C LEU A 116 2.19 -1.87 9.96
N HIS A 117 1.24 -2.41 9.19
CA HIS A 117 1.40 -3.68 8.48
C HIS A 117 2.63 -3.70 7.57
N ASP A 118 2.88 -2.58 6.89
CA ASP A 118 3.94 -2.39 5.90
C ASP A 118 5.17 -1.63 6.43
N ILE A 119 5.27 -1.41 7.75
CA ILE A 119 6.34 -0.61 8.38
C ILE A 119 7.76 -1.16 8.09
N GLY A 120 7.89 -2.42 7.68
CA GLY A 120 9.16 -3.01 7.29
C GLY A 120 9.75 -2.46 6.00
N LYS A 121 8.94 -1.74 5.19
CA LYS A 121 9.39 -1.09 3.96
C LYS A 121 10.45 -0.02 4.22
N LEU A 122 10.45 0.57 5.42
CA LEU A 122 11.49 1.51 5.88
C LEU A 122 12.90 0.94 5.86
N ASP A 123 13.02 -0.36 6.10
CA ASP A 123 14.30 -1.07 6.15
C ASP A 123 14.55 -1.87 4.86
N THR A 124 13.53 -2.02 4.02
CA THR A 124 13.56 -2.82 2.79
C THR A 124 14.01 -2.00 1.59
N TYR A 125 13.59 -0.74 1.52
CA TYR A 125 13.86 0.14 0.39
C TYR A 125 14.78 1.29 0.77
N ASP A 126 15.74 1.57 -0.10
CA ASP A 126 16.54 2.79 -0.10
C ASP A 126 15.98 3.73 -1.17
N LEU A 127 15.66 4.96 -0.79
CA LEU A 127 15.30 6.04 -1.71
C LEU A 127 16.48 7.03 -1.81
N ARG A 128 17.23 6.98 -2.91
CA ARG A 128 18.40 7.86 -3.14
C ARG A 128 18.25 8.59 -4.45
N GLY A 129 18.22 9.93 -4.41
CA GLY A 129 18.11 10.76 -5.62
C GLY A 129 16.85 10.50 -6.46
N GLY A 130 15.77 9.99 -5.85
CA GLY A 130 14.53 9.59 -6.53
C GLY A 130 14.49 8.14 -7.00
N GLU A 131 15.61 7.42 -6.97
CA GLU A 131 15.65 6.00 -7.33
C GLU A 131 15.34 5.11 -6.12
N ILE A 132 14.43 4.14 -6.31
CA ILE A 132 14.06 3.14 -5.31
C ILE A 132 14.85 1.85 -5.57
N SER A 133 15.68 1.48 -4.60
CA SER A 133 16.45 0.23 -4.64
C SER A 133 16.17 -0.63 -3.41
N MET A 134 16.46 -1.93 -3.50
CA MET A 134 16.36 -2.81 -2.32
C MET A 134 17.65 -2.74 -1.53
N SER A 135 17.53 -2.50 -0.22
CA SER A 135 18.63 -2.60 0.73
C SER A 135 19.10 -4.05 0.89
N ASP A 136 20.28 -4.26 1.47
CA ASP A 136 20.77 -5.60 1.81
C ASP A 136 19.83 -6.31 2.79
N GLN A 137 19.30 -5.59 3.78
CA GLN A 137 18.33 -6.17 4.73
C GLN A 137 17.03 -6.56 4.04
N GLY A 138 16.52 -5.74 3.12
CA GLY A 138 15.33 -6.04 2.35
C GLY A 138 15.49 -7.32 1.52
N ARG A 139 16.68 -7.52 0.92
CA ARG A 139 17.00 -8.73 0.15
C ARG A 139 17.18 -9.97 1.02
N LEU A 140 17.78 -9.82 2.20
CA LEU A 140 18.09 -10.94 3.10
C LEU A 140 16.91 -11.38 3.96
N HIS A 141 16.11 -10.43 4.45
CA HIS A 141 15.10 -10.69 5.48
C HIS A 141 13.66 -10.48 4.98
N GLY A 142 13.46 -9.60 3.99
CA GLY A 142 12.14 -9.20 3.52
C GLY A 142 11.40 -8.26 4.50
N GLU A 143 10.44 -7.52 3.96
CA GLU A 143 9.76 -6.44 4.68
C GLU A 143 8.95 -6.92 5.89
N ILE A 144 8.26 -8.07 5.79
CA ILE A 144 7.42 -8.58 6.87
C ILE A 144 8.24 -8.87 8.15
N ALA A 145 9.38 -9.54 7.99
CA ALA A 145 10.24 -9.88 9.13
C ALA A 145 10.85 -8.62 9.77
N LEU A 146 11.26 -7.65 8.95
CA LEU A 146 11.78 -6.37 9.40
C LEU A 146 10.72 -5.54 10.14
N GLY A 147 9.49 -5.51 9.62
CA GLY A 147 8.35 -4.84 10.24
C GLY A 147 7.98 -5.45 11.59
N TYR A 148 7.88 -6.78 11.65
CA TYR A 148 7.66 -7.51 12.90
C TYR A 148 8.74 -7.17 13.93
N TYR A 149 10.03 -7.25 13.54
CA TYR A 149 11.14 -6.97 14.44
C TYR A 149 11.10 -5.53 14.97
N ARG A 150 10.88 -4.55 14.10
CA ARG A 150 10.78 -3.12 14.46
C ARG A 150 9.69 -2.86 15.49
N ILE A 151 8.49 -3.39 15.27
CA ILE A 151 7.35 -3.18 16.17
C ILE A 151 7.51 -3.98 17.45
N ARG A 152 8.01 -5.22 17.38
CA ARG A 152 8.31 -6.02 18.58
C ARG A 152 9.29 -5.31 19.50
N ARG A 153 10.39 -4.78 18.96
CA ARG A 153 11.39 -4.00 19.73
C ARG A 153 10.81 -2.72 20.32
N THR A 154 9.88 -2.09 19.61
CA THR A 154 9.19 -0.89 20.10
C THR A 154 8.27 -1.21 21.27
N ILE A 155 7.48 -2.28 21.16
CA ILE A 155 6.62 -2.79 22.25
C ILE A 155 7.44 -3.15 23.50
N GLU A 156 8.57 -3.83 23.33
CA GLU A 156 9.44 -4.22 24.46
C GLU A 156 9.99 -3.01 25.22
N ARG A 157 10.26 -1.89 24.54
CA ARG A 157 10.70 -0.63 25.18
C ARG A 157 9.57 0.08 25.92
N LEU A 158 8.31 -0.17 25.56
CA LEU A 158 7.18 0.56 26.13
C LEU A 158 6.81 0.10 27.54
N GLY A 159 7.28 -1.04 28.05
CA GLY A 159 7.03 -1.45 29.45
C GLY A 159 5.55 -1.68 29.79
N GLY A 160 5.22 -2.86 30.30
CA GLY A 160 3.84 -3.18 30.69
C GLY A 160 2.84 -3.16 29.53
N PHE A 161 3.31 -3.43 28.30
CA PHE A 161 2.42 -3.62 27.16
C PHE A 161 1.77 -5.01 27.24
N PRO A 162 0.44 -5.14 27.20
CA PRO A 162 -0.24 -6.43 27.33
C PRO A 162 0.20 -7.43 26.26
N SER A 163 0.51 -8.67 26.66
CA SER A 163 1.02 -9.70 25.76
C SER A 163 0.07 -9.97 24.60
N ASP A 164 -1.22 -10.09 24.89
CA ASP A 164 -2.22 -10.53 23.91
C ASP A 164 -2.46 -9.42 22.87
N LEU A 165 -2.45 -8.16 23.32
CA LEU A 165 -2.53 -7.00 22.46
C LEU A 165 -1.30 -6.89 21.54
N ALA A 166 -0.11 -7.18 22.07
CA ALA A 166 1.11 -7.22 21.27
C ALA A 166 1.04 -8.34 20.22
N GLN A 167 0.57 -9.53 20.61
CA GLN A 167 0.40 -10.64 19.66
C GLN A 167 -0.59 -10.30 18.56
N ALA A 168 -1.73 -9.66 18.88
CA ALA A 168 -2.72 -9.30 17.86
C ALA A 168 -2.16 -8.34 16.81
N VAL A 169 -1.47 -7.26 17.22
CA VAL A 169 -0.84 -6.31 16.29
C VAL A 169 0.28 -6.95 15.49
N LEU A 170 1.16 -7.72 16.14
CA LEU A 170 2.26 -8.40 15.47
C LEU A 170 1.76 -9.48 14.49
N HIS A 171 0.64 -10.14 14.80
CA HIS A 171 0.01 -11.11 13.90
C HIS A 171 -0.52 -10.46 12.63
N ILE A 172 -1.12 -9.27 12.73
CA ILE A 172 -1.53 -8.49 11.55
C ILE A 172 -0.32 -8.25 10.64
N ILE A 173 0.80 -7.76 11.20
CA ILE A 173 2.04 -7.54 10.43
C ILE A 173 2.55 -8.84 9.81
N LEU A 174 2.58 -9.95 10.54
CA LEU A 174 3.08 -11.23 10.03
C LEU A 174 2.17 -11.89 8.99
N SER A 175 0.90 -11.51 8.91
CA SER A 175 -0.10 -12.21 8.10
C SER A 175 -0.72 -11.40 6.97
N HIS A 176 -0.37 -10.11 6.82
CA HIS A 176 -1.11 -9.20 5.95
C HIS A 176 -1.05 -9.55 4.45
N HIS A 177 -0.07 -10.35 3.98
CA HIS A 177 -0.08 -10.90 2.61
C HIS A 177 -1.11 -12.03 2.41
N GLY A 178 -1.71 -12.54 3.49
CA GLY A 178 -2.87 -13.43 3.46
C GLY A 178 -2.58 -14.91 3.28
N SER A 179 -1.62 -15.27 2.43
CA SER A 179 -1.28 -16.66 2.14
C SER A 179 0.23 -16.90 2.08
N LEU A 180 0.63 -18.14 2.34
CA LEU A 180 2.03 -18.55 2.21
C LEU A 180 2.52 -18.42 0.76
N GLU A 181 1.64 -18.66 -0.22
CA GLU A 181 1.94 -18.54 -1.65
C GLU A 181 2.19 -17.09 -2.08
N HIS A 182 1.58 -16.12 -1.38
CA HIS A 182 1.83 -14.69 -1.57
C HIS A 182 3.00 -14.17 -0.70
N GLY A 183 3.78 -15.07 -0.09
CA GLY A 183 4.97 -14.73 0.70
C GLY A 183 4.68 -14.33 2.15
N SER A 184 3.45 -14.51 2.64
CA SER A 184 3.13 -14.32 4.06
C SER A 184 3.82 -15.42 4.90
N PRO A 185 4.51 -15.10 6.01
CA PRO A 185 5.02 -16.12 6.94
C PRO A 185 3.93 -17.00 7.56
N VAL A 186 2.76 -16.41 7.83
CA VAL A 186 1.58 -17.09 8.39
C VAL A 186 0.31 -16.53 7.75
N VAL A 187 -0.81 -17.23 7.90
CA VAL A 187 -2.11 -16.77 7.41
C VAL A 187 -2.84 -15.92 8.46
N PRO A 188 -3.79 -15.04 8.07
CA PRO A 188 -4.63 -14.32 9.02
C PRO A 188 -5.44 -15.30 9.88
N CYS A 189 -5.33 -15.18 11.21
CA CYS A 189 -5.96 -16.08 12.18
C CYS A 189 -6.88 -15.33 13.17
N THR A 190 -6.98 -14.01 13.01
CA THR A 190 -7.87 -13.16 13.80
C THR A 190 -8.79 -12.39 12.86
N ARG A 191 -9.90 -11.87 13.39
CA ARG A 191 -10.85 -11.10 12.57
C ARG A 191 -10.22 -9.80 12.09
N GLU A 192 -9.42 -9.17 12.94
CA GLU A 192 -8.67 -7.95 12.66
C GLU A 192 -7.66 -8.20 11.54
N ALA A 193 -6.85 -9.26 11.63
CA ALA A 193 -5.86 -9.58 10.60
C ALA A 193 -6.52 -9.96 9.27
N THR A 194 -7.64 -10.69 9.32
CA THR A 194 -8.40 -11.04 8.12
C THR A 194 -8.95 -9.77 7.47
N LEU A 195 -9.51 -8.86 8.25
CA LEU A 195 -10.04 -7.60 7.73
C LEU A 195 -8.93 -6.75 7.09
N VAL A 196 -7.80 -6.56 7.78
CA VAL A 196 -6.67 -5.78 7.27
C VAL A 196 -6.14 -6.38 5.97
N HIS A 197 -5.91 -7.70 5.91
CA HIS A 197 -5.49 -8.38 4.69
C HIS A 197 -6.47 -8.16 3.53
N MET A 198 -7.77 -8.33 3.76
CA MET A 198 -8.77 -8.22 2.69
C MET A 198 -8.87 -6.78 2.15
N ILE A 199 -8.76 -5.77 3.03
CA ILE A 199 -8.76 -4.36 2.62
C ILE A 199 -7.47 -3.99 1.89
N ASP A 200 -6.32 -4.45 2.38
CA ASP A 200 -5.01 -4.26 1.72
C ASP A 200 -5.00 -4.89 0.31
N ASN A 201 -5.46 -6.15 0.19
CA ASN A 201 -5.55 -6.83 -1.09
C ASN A 201 -6.54 -6.14 -2.06
N LEU A 202 -7.66 -5.65 -1.55
CA LEU A 202 -8.61 -4.88 -2.34
C LEU A 202 -7.96 -3.61 -2.90
N GLY A 203 -7.21 -2.86 -2.09
CA GLY A 203 -6.45 -1.69 -2.52
C GLY A 203 -5.49 -2.01 -3.67
N GLY A 204 -4.71 -3.09 -3.55
CA GLY A 204 -3.80 -3.54 -4.61
C GLY A 204 -4.52 -3.96 -5.91
N ARG A 205 -5.69 -4.61 -5.79
CA ARG A 205 -6.53 -4.96 -6.96
C ARG A 205 -7.10 -3.72 -7.64
N LEU A 206 -7.61 -2.75 -6.89
CA LEU A 206 -8.12 -1.49 -7.44
C LEU A 206 -7.00 -0.67 -8.09
N GLY A 207 -5.82 -0.61 -7.48
CA GLY A 207 -4.64 0.01 -8.08
C GLY A 207 -4.19 -0.65 -9.39
N SER A 208 -4.56 -1.92 -9.62
CA SER A 208 -4.34 -2.57 -10.92
C SER A 208 -5.26 -2.00 -12.00
N PHE A 209 -6.50 -1.64 -11.68
CA PHE A 209 -7.37 -0.93 -12.62
C PHE A 209 -6.80 0.43 -13.00
N ASP A 210 -6.36 1.23 -12.02
CA ASP A 210 -5.79 2.56 -12.30
C ASP A 210 -4.57 2.51 -13.23
N ARG A 211 -3.72 1.48 -13.06
CA ARG A 211 -2.58 1.26 -13.96
C ARG A 211 -3.03 0.83 -15.35
N LEU A 212 -3.93 -0.15 -15.44
CA LEU A 212 -4.41 -0.67 -16.72
C LEU A 212 -5.18 0.38 -17.53
N GLU A 213 -5.89 1.30 -16.86
CA GLU A 213 -6.58 2.41 -17.53
C GLU A 213 -5.59 3.38 -18.17
N LYS A 214 -4.49 3.72 -17.47
CA LYS A 214 -3.42 4.59 -17.99
C LYS A 214 -2.66 3.95 -19.17
N GLU A 215 -2.53 2.63 -19.15
CA GLU A 215 -1.85 1.86 -20.20
C GLU A 215 -2.78 1.48 -21.37
N LEU A 216 -4.08 1.81 -21.29
CA LEU A 216 -5.07 1.39 -22.27
C LEU A 216 -4.86 2.12 -23.62
N PRO A 217 -4.68 1.39 -24.74
CA PRO A 217 -4.55 2.03 -26.05
C PRO A 217 -5.79 2.84 -26.42
N ALA A 218 -5.58 3.95 -27.13
CA ALA A 218 -6.67 4.83 -27.54
C ALA A 218 -7.72 4.07 -28.38
N GLY A 219 -8.99 4.17 -27.96
CA GLY A 219 -10.11 3.52 -28.64
C GLY A 219 -10.38 2.08 -28.23
N GLU A 220 -9.56 1.49 -27.36
CA GLU A 220 -9.82 0.19 -26.74
C GLU A 220 -10.70 0.32 -25.49
N HIS A 221 -11.38 -0.78 -25.15
CA HIS A 221 -12.22 -0.88 -23.94
C HIS A 221 -11.78 -1.99 -22.99
N TRP A 222 -10.89 -2.87 -23.43
CA TRP A 222 -10.41 -4.00 -22.64
C TRP A 222 -8.89 -3.92 -22.52
N SER A 223 -8.39 -4.08 -21.31
CA SER A 223 -6.95 -4.25 -21.10
C SER A 223 -6.50 -5.65 -21.49
N ALA A 224 -5.18 -5.82 -21.63
CA ALA A 224 -4.58 -7.14 -21.58
C ALA A 224 -4.85 -7.83 -20.22
N TYR A 225 -4.64 -9.15 -20.17
CA TYR A 225 -4.80 -9.94 -18.95
C TYR A 225 -3.89 -9.42 -17.83
N ASP A 226 -4.47 -9.18 -16.67
CA ASP A 226 -3.75 -8.83 -15.45
C ASP A 226 -3.78 -9.99 -14.44
N LYS A 227 -2.60 -10.32 -13.88
CA LYS A 227 -2.47 -11.44 -12.94
C LYS A 227 -3.18 -11.18 -11.62
N ALA A 228 -3.18 -9.95 -11.11
CA ALA A 228 -3.82 -9.62 -9.84
C ALA A 228 -5.36 -9.66 -9.96
N LEU A 229 -5.89 -9.26 -11.13
CA LEU A 229 -7.32 -9.35 -11.43
C LEU A 229 -7.76 -10.77 -11.80
N GLY A 230 -6.90 -11.55 -12.44
CA GLY A 230 -7.25 -12.86 -13.02
C GLY A 230 -8.07 -12.73 -14.32
N ALA A 231 -8.10 -11.54 -14.91
CA ALA A 231 -8.86 -11.20 -16.11
C ALA A 231 -8.30 -9.90 -16.73
N GLY A 232 -8.81 -9.52 -17.90
CA GLY A 232 -8.67 -8.15 -18.41
C GLY A 232 -9.66 -7.21 -17.71
N ALA A 233 -9.29 -5.95 -17.51
CA ALA A 233 -10.16 -4.90 -17.03
C ALA A 233 -10.97 -4.29 -18.18
N TYR A 234 -12.22 -3.92 -17.91
CA TYR A 234 -13.09 -3.23 -18.86
C TYR A 234 -13.25 -1.77 -18.46
N PHE A 235 -13.07 -0.86 -19.42
CA PHE A 235 -13.23 0.58 -19.26
C PHE A 235 -14.29 1.10 -20.25
N PRO A 236 -15.46 1.54 -19.76
CA PRO A 236 -16.51 2.05 -20.63
C PRO A 236 -16.09 3.34 -21.33
N ALA A 237 -16.59 3.57 -22.54
CA ALA A 237 -16.38 4.85 -23.24
C ALA A 237 -16.92 6.02 -22.39
N PRO A 238 -16.23 7.18 -22.34
CA PRO A 238 -16.78 8.35 -21.68
C PRO A 238 -18.13 8.73 -22.32
N PRO A 239 -19.15 9.10 -21.52
CA PRO A 239 -20.47 9.42 -22.05
C PRO A 239 -20.38 10.52 -23.12
N GLY A 240 -20.94 10.27 -24.31
CA GLY A 240 -20.95 11.22 -25.43
C GLY A 240 -20.00 10.91 -26.60
N THR A 241 -19.24 9.82 -26.54
CA THR A 241 -18.40 9.31 -27.66
C THR A 241 -19.11 8.24 -28.49
N GLU A 242 -20.42 8.39 -28.72
CA GLU A 242 -21.12 7.56 -29.70
C GLU A 242 -20.43 7.72 -31.06
N ARG A 243 -19.76 6.66 -31.51
CA ARG A 243 -19.22 6.58 -32.86
C ARG A 243 -20.39 6.77 -33.81
N GLN A 244 -20.35 7.83 -34.61
CA GLN A 244 -21.13 7.88 -35.85
C GLN A 244 -20.68 6.68 -36.68
N ALA A 245 -21.47 5.60 -36.60
CA ALA A 245 -21.35 4.49 -37.53
C ALA A 245 -21.84 5.02 -38.89
N ALA A 246 -20.89 5.16 -39.82
CA ALA A 246 -21.16 5.28 -41.25
C ALA A 246 -21.22 3.88 -41.87
#